data_AF-A0A2E0Y9B0-F1
#
_entry.id   AF-A0A2E0Y9B0-F1
#
_cell.length_a   1.000
_cell.length_b   1.000
_cell.length_c   1.000
_cell.angle_alpha   90.00
_cell.angle_beta   90.00
_cell.angle_gamma   90.00
#
_symmetry.space_group_name_H-M   'P 1'
#
loop_
_entity.id
_entity.type
_entity.pdbx_description
1 polymer ?
#
loop_
_entity_poly.entity_id
_entity_poly.type
_entity_poly.pdbx_seq_one_letter_code
_entity_poly.pdbx_strand_id
1 'polypeptide(L)'
;MTAAEQPVDDGSLARPIARRIFQGYETYRQGYQKITLAARTRFENAQWLAVQEANAERLASYHHHVDRTTEDIQAMVGGRGIDGSLWIETRASYRELVSQEYNAELFETFYNSVHRSLTNDAEVDNAEMFVQTEYPTPPVAPAESLTITYHPDRGIVEMMRDIARDLPIELEWQDKDRDIGSVLRSLPEARPEIRSSQGLAVEMLRSIFYRNKGAYLVGRLHYRGETWPIALPLLVDENRRLYIDTLICDEDELSVMFSFTRAYFMVHTNYPHALVDFLRTLLPNKKRSELYASIGLHKHGKTVFYRDLLEHLEHSDDEFVIAPGIRGMVMAVFSLPSYQTVFKIIKDRFAPQKNITAEEVKEKYHIVKRHDRVGRMADTQEFQNLILPRERFSADLIEELERQAASSVEITDRYVKIRHVYTERLMTPLNMFIDDADEEAVREALDEYGNAIKQLAAANIFPGDMLLKNFGITRHGRVVFYDYDEICYL
;
A
#
# COMPACT_ATOMS: atom_id res chain seq x y z
N MET A 1 3.44 26.82 -63.34
CA MET A 1 2.70 27.00 -62.08
C MET A 1 2.05 25.67 -61.73
N THR A 2 2.79 24.81 -61.07
CA THR A 2 2.28 23.62 -60.39
C THR A 2 2.56 23.89 -58.93
N ALA A 3 1.49 24.22 -58.20
CA ALA A 3 1.56 24.49 -56.77
C ALA A 3 2.05 23.22 -56.08
N ALA A 4 3.16 23.34 -55.35
CA ALA A 4 3.61 22.34 -54.41
C ALA A 4 2.53 22.21 -53.33
N GLU A 5 1.94 21.02 -53.22
CA GLU A 5 1.22 20.64 -52.01
C GLU A 5 2.25 20.59 -50.88
N GLN A 6 2.19 21.59 -50.01
CA GLN A 6 2.83 21.53 -48.71
C GLN A 6 2.21 20.37 -47.92
N PRO A 7 3.00 19.56 -47.21
CA PRO A 7 2.43 18.58 -46.30
C PRO A 7 1.64 19.35 -45.24
N VAL A 8 0.37 19.01 -45.10
CA VAL A 8 -0.47 19.47 -43.99
C VAL A 8 0.22 19.03 -42.70
N ASP A 9 0.56 19.99 -41.85
CA ASP A 9 0.98 19.76 -40.46
C ASP A 9 -0.21 19.14 -39.72
N ASP A 10 -0.36 17.82 -39.83
CA ASP A 10 -1.35 17.02 -39.11
C ASP A 10 -0.83 16.94 -37.66
N GLY A 11 -0.97 18.05 -36.93
CA GLY A 11 -0.30 18.29 -35.65
C GLY A 11 -0.40 17.09 -34.71
N SER A 12 0.76 16.52 -34.36
CA SER A 12 0.88 15.28 -33.59
C SER A 12 -0.10 15.25 -32.41
N LEU A 13 -0.94 14.20 -32.36
CA LEU A 13 -1.90 13.96 -31.27
C LEU A 13 -1.20 13.73 -29.92
N ALA A 14 0.13 13.56 -29.91
CA ALA A 14 0.93 13.31 -28.72
C ALA A 14 0.71 14.35 -27.62
N ARG A 15 0.80 15.64 -27.97
CA ARG A 15 0.63 16.74 -26.99
C ARG A 15 -0.80 16.80 -26.44
N PRO A 16 -1.86 16.75 -27.27
CA PRO A 16 -3.24 16.60 -26.79
C PRO A 16 -3.43 15.42 -25.85
N ILE A 17 -2.97 14.22 -26.22
CA ILE A 17 -3.11 13.00 -25.40
C ILE A 17 -2.38 13.18 -24.06
N ALA A 18 -1.13 13.64 -24.08
CA ALA A 18 -0.35 13.90 -22.87
C ALA A 18 -1.07 14.87 -21.92
N ARG A 19 -1.60 15.98 -22.44
CA ARG A 19 -2.39 16.93 -21.64
C ARG A 19 -3.65 16.30 -21.07
N ARG A 20 -4.35 15.46 -21.84
CA ARG A 20 -5.56 14.79 -21.33
C ARG A 20 -5.25 13.82 -20.20
N ILE A 21 -4.15 13.05 -20.30
CA ILE A 21 -3.67 12.18 -19.22
C ILE A 21 -3.33 13.01 -17.97
N PHE A 22 -2.63 14.14 -18.16
CA PHE A 22 -2.22 15.02 -17.07
C PHE A 22 -3.42 15.57 -16.31
N GLN A 23 -4.40 16.13 -17.02
CA GLN A 23 -5.66 16.63 -16.45
C GLN A 23 -6.50 15.52 -15.79
N GLY A 24 -6.45 14.30 -16.33
CA GLY A 24 -7.06 13.12 -15.75
C GLY A 24 -6.53 12.83 -14.35
N TYR A 25 -5.20 12.87 -14.20
CA TYR A 25 -4.54 12.73 -12.90
C TYR A 25 -4.88 13.89 -11.96
N GLU A 26 -4.81 15.14 -12.41
CA GLU A 26 -5.12 16.29 -11.56
C GLU A 26 -6.54 16.20 -10.98
N THR A 27 -7.52 15.87 -11.83
CA THR A 27 -8.91 15.70 -11.39
C THR A 27 -9.05 14.57 -10.37
N TYR A 28 -8.42 13.43 -10.63
CA TYR A 28 -8.35 12.31 -9.68
C TYR A 28 -7.78 12.78 -8.34
N ARG A 29 -6.64 13.45 -8.38
CA ARG A 29 -5.87 13.82 -7.21
C ARG A 29 -6.64 14.79 -6.32
N GLN A 30 -7.31 15.77 -6.92
CA GLN A 30 -8.20 16.71 -6.23
C GLN A 30 -9.34 15.99 -5.51
N GLY A 31 -10.03 15.07 -6.20
CA GLY A 31 -11.10 14.24 -5.59
C GLY A 31 -10.59 13.40 -4.43
N TYR A 32 -9.47 12.70 -4.63
CA TYR A 32 -8.80 11.91 -3.60
C TYR A 32 -8.43 12.75 -2.36
N GLN A 33 -7.87 13.95 -2.57
CA GLN A 33 -7.50 14.87 -1.51
C GLN A 33 -8.71 15.38 -0.73
N LYS A 34 -9.81 15.70 -1.42
CA LYS A 34 -11.06 16.14 -0.79
C LYS A 34 -11.62 15.07 0.15
N ILE A 35 -11.67 13.81 -0.28
CA ILE A 35 -12.13 12.70 0.58
C ILE A 35 -11.22 12.56 1.81
N THR A 36 -9.91 12.65 1.60
CA THR A 36 -8.89 12.49 2.64
C THR A 36 -8.91 13.65 3.66
N LEU A 37 -9.08 14.90 3.22
CA LEU A 37 -9.20 16.07 4.10
C LEU A 37 -10.42 15.97 5.02
N ALA A 38 -11.54 15.46 4.50
CA ALA A 38 -12.76 15.26 5.29
C ALA A 38 -12.64 14.12 6.34
N ALA A 39 -11.52 13.39 6.40
CA ALA A 39 -11.28 12.37 7.43
C ALA A 39 -11.33 12.97 8.85
N ARG A 40 -10.78 14.18 9.02
CA ARG A 40 -10.84 14.93 10.27
C ARG A 40 -12.29 15.12 10.75
N THR A 41 -13.14 15.68 9.89
CA THR A 41 -14.54 15.94 10.23
C THR A 41 -15.30 14.65 10.56
N ARG A 42 -15.05 13.56 9.82
CA ARG A 42 -15.67 12.25 10.14
C ARG A 42 -15.21 11.70 11.49
N PHE A 43 -13.94 11.89 11.83
CA PHE A 43 -13.38 11.51 13.14
C PHE A 43 -13.99 12.34 14.28
N GLU A 44 -14.02 13.67 14.14
CA GLU A 44 -14.61 14.59 15.13
C GLU A 44 -16.09 14.29 15.40
N ASN A 45 -16.83 13.89 14.36
CA ASN A 45 -18.25 13.56 14.47
C ASN A 45 -18.54 12.08 14.78
N ALA A 46 -17.50 11.27 15.04
CA ALA A 46 -17.63 9.83 15.29
C ALA A 46 -18.40 9.05 14.19
N GLN A 47 -18.27 9.48 12.93
CA GLN A 47 -19.00 8.92 11.78
C GLN A 47 -18.30 7.69 11.21
N TRP A 48 -18.20 6.62 12.00
CA TRP A 48 -17.36 5.45 11.68
C TRP A 48 -17.79 4.70 10.41
N LEU A 49 -19.09 4.61 10.14
CA LEU A 49 -19.60 4.02 8.89
C LEU A 49 -19.18 4.87 7.68
N ALA A 50 -19.32 6.19 7.78
CA ALA A 50 -18.89 7.11 6.72
C ALA A 50 -17.37 7.07 6.49
N VAL A 51 -16.56 6.73 7.51
CA VAL A 51 -15.12 6.50 7.33
C VAL A 51 -14.86 5.26 6.47
N GLN A 52 -15.60 4.18 6.68
CA GLN A 52 -15.48 2.95 5.88
C GLN A 52 -15.91 3.19 4.42
N GLU A 53 -17.06 3.84 4.22
CA GLU A 53 -17.56 4.22 2.90
C GLU A 53 -16.56 5.12 2.16
N ALA A 54 -16.03 6.15 2.84
CA ALA A 54 -15.05 7.05 2.26
C ALA A 54 -13.73 6.35 1.91
N ASN A 55 -13.32 5.32 2.66
CA ASN A 55 -12.16 4.51 2.30
C ASN A 55 -12.40 3.71 1.01
N ALA A 56 -13.57 3.07 0.89
CA ALA A 56 -13.94 2.33 -0.32
C ALA A 56 -14.04 3.26 -1.55
N GLU A 57 -14.70 4.41 -1.40
CA GLU A 57 -14.81 5.45 -2.44
C GLU A 57 -13.43 5.93 -2.89
N ARG A 58 -12.56 6.28 -1.93
CA ARG A 58 -11.19 6.73 -2.20
C ARG A 58 -10.38 5.71 -2.98
N LEU A 59 -10.54 4.41 -2.69
CA LEU A 59 -9.86 3.32 -3.41
C LEU A 59 -10.41 3.13 -4.82
N ALA A 60 -11.74 3.18 -4.99
CA ALA A 60 -12.39 3.02 -6.29
C ALA A 60 -12.15 4.20 -7.24
N SER A 61 -11.95 5.41 -6.68
CA SER A 61 -11.79 6.66 -7.43
C SER A 61 -10.69 6.61 -8.50
N TYR A 62 -9.59 5.88 -8.26
CA TYR A 62 -8.49 5.80 -9.20
C TYR A 62 -8.90 5.17 -10.54
N HIS A 63 -9.55 4.00 -10.50
CA HIS A 63 -9.98 3.30 -11.71
C HIS A 63 -10.98 4.14 -12.50
N HIS A 64 -11.97 4.71 -11.82
CA HIS A 64 -12.96 5.57 -12.47
C HIS A 64 -12.32 6.72 -13.28
N HIS A 65 -11.25 7.34 -12.76
CA HIS A 65 -10.56 8.41 -13.47
C HIS A 65 -9.67 7.91 -14.61
N VAL A 66 -9.08 6.71 -14.48
CA VAL A 66 -8.34 6.06 -15.58
C VAL A 66 -9.31 5.72 -16.72
N ASP A 67 -10.45 5.12 -16.42
CA ASP A 67 -11.47 4.72 -17.40
C ASP A 67 -11.99 5.94 -18.16
N ARG A 68 -12.41 6.99 -17.44
CA ARG A 68 -12.88 8.24 -18.07
C ARG A 68 -11.80 8.91 -18.92
N THR A 69 -10.53 8.84 -18.51
CA THR A 69 -9.42 9.41 -19.29
C THR A 69 -9.15 8.57 -20.54
N THR A 70 -9.27 7.25 -20.43
CA THR A 70 -9.18 6.30 -21.55
C THR A 70 -10.28 6.57 -22.58
N GLU A 71 -11.53 6.70 -22.14
CA GLU A 71 -12.69 7.01 -22.99
C GLU A 71 -12.50 8.33 -23.75
N ASP A 72 -12.05 9.38 -23.07
CA ASP A 72 -11.80 10.67 -23.69
C ASP A 72 -10.68 10.60 -24.74
N ILE A 73 -9.60 9.86 -24.46
CA ILE A 73 -8.51 9.65 -25.42
C ILE A 73 -9.02 8.84 -26.63
N GLN A 74 -9.82 7.80 -26.41
CA GLN A 74 -10.44 7.02 -27.49
C GLN A 74 -11.33 7.90 -28.38
N ALA A 75 -12.10 8.81 -27.79
CA ALA A 75 -12.87 9.79 -28.53
C ALA A 75 -11.99 10.78 -29.33
N MET A 76 -10.88 11.24 -28.74
CA MET A 76 -9.91 12.14 -29.40
C MET A 76 -9.23 11.50 -30.60
N VAL A 77 -8.86 10.21 -30.53
CA VAL A 77 -8.21 9.51 -31.65
C VAL A 77 -9.18 9.09 -32.74
N GLY A 78 -10.50 9.10 -32.47
CA GLY A 78 -11.53 8.88 -33.49
C GLY A 78 -11.43 7.53 -34.20
N GLY A 79 -11.06 6.47 -33.48
CA GLY A 79 -10.86 5.12 -34.02
C GLY A 79 -9.50 4.88 -34.69
N ARG A 80 -8.60 5.88 -34.74
CA ARG A 80 -7.18 5.65 -35.06
C ARG A 80 -6.54 4.91 -33.88
N GLY A 81 -5.76 3.87 -34.17
CA GLY A 81 -4.93 3.23 -33.15
C GLY A 81 -3.83 4.17 -32.65
N ILE A 82 -3.41 4.01 -31.40
CA ILE A 82 -2.22 4.68 -30.86
C ILE A 82 -1.07 3.67 -30.99
N ASP A 83 -0.21 3.86 -31.99
CA ASP A 83 0.97 3.03 -32.16
C ASP A 83 2.10 3.43 -31.20
N GLY A 84 3.15 2.62 -31.14
CA GLY A 84 4.29 2.87 -30.25
C GLY A 84 5.02 4.18 -30.53
N SER A 85 5.07 4.64 -31.79
CA SER A 85 5.70 5.91 -32.14
C SER A 85 4.95 7.10 -31.54
N LEU A 86 3.62 7.06 -31.62
CA LEU A 86 2.76 8.07 -30.99
C LEU A 86 2.85 8.01 -29.46
N TRP A 87 2.99 6.81 -28.87
CA TRP A 87 3.21 6.68 -27.42
C TRP A 87 4.54 7.27 -26.97
N ILE A 88 5.63 7.02 -27.69
CA ILE A 88 6.96 7.61 -27.41
C ILE A 88 6.89 9.14 -27.44
N GLU A 89 6.25 9.73 -28.46
CA GLU A 89 6.06 11.18 -28.55
C GLU A 89 5.16 11.73 -27.42
N THR A 90 4.11 10.97 -27.07
CA THR A 90 3.18 11.30 -25.98
C THR A 90 3.91 11.31 -24.65
N ARG A 91 4.72 10.28 -24.36
CA ARG A 91 5.55 10.17 -23.15
C ARG A 91 6.52 11.35 -23.05
N ALA A 92 7.19 11.70 -24.15
CA ALA A 92 8.10 12.85 -24.20
C ALA A 92 7.37 14.17 -23.89
N SER A 93 6.20 14.40 -24.49
CA SER A 93 5.37 15.58 -24.20
C SER A 93 4.84 15.59 -22.76
N TYR A 94 4.50 14.43 -22.22
CA TYR A 94 4.01 14.27 -20.85
C TYR A 94 5.11 14.58 -19.83
N ARG A 95 6.34 14.10 -20.07
CA ARG A 95 7.50 14.38 -19.24
C ARG A 95 7.74 15.88 -19.04
N GLU A 96 7.60 16.67 -20.10
CA GLU A 96 7.75 18.13 -20.03
C GLU A 96 6.74 18.76 -19.07
N LEU A 97 5.48 18.31 -19.10
CA LEU A 97 4.43 18.78 -18.17
C LEU A 97 4.74 18.41 -16.73
N VAL A 98 5.20 17.17 -16.50
CA VAL A 98 5.47 16.63 -15.16
C VAL A 98 6.73 17.22 -14.50
N SER A 99 7.64 17.79 -15.29
CA SER A 99 8.93 18.31 -14.80
C SER A 99 8.83 19.44 -13.76
N GLN A 100 7.63 20.01 -13.55
CA GLN A 100 7.36 21.08 -12.59
C GLN A 100 6.49 20.62 -11.40
N GLU A 101 6.24 19.32 -11.27
CA GLU A 101 5.30 18.77 -10.31
C GLU A 101 6.00 18.21 -9.06
N TYR A 102 5.44 18.45 -7.88
CA TYR A 102 5.95 17.96 -6.59
C TYR A 102 5.64 16.48 -6.29
N ASN A 103 4.77 15.89 -7.10
CA ASN A 103 4.27 14.51 -7.01
C ASN A 103 4.41 13.80 -8.37
N ALA A 104 5.47 14.14 -9.11
CA ALA A 104 5.79 13.61 -10.43
C ALA A 104 5.71 12.07 -10.52
N GLU A 105 6.10 11.36 -9.46
CA GLU A 105 6.07 9.90 -9.39
C GLU A 105 4.65 9.32 -9.51
N LEU A 106 3.65 10.08 -9.06
CA LEU A 106 2.25 9.68 -9.13
C LEU A 106 1.66 9.96 -10.53
N PHE A 107 2.10 11.02 -11.20
CA PHE A 107 1.76 11.29 -12.59
C PHE A 107 2.25 10.15 -13.50
N GLU A 108 3.51 9.72 -13.36
CA GLU A 108 4.07 8.56 -14.09
C GLU A 108 3.21 7.31 -13.92
N THR A 109 2.74 7.04 -12.69
CA THR A 109 1.89 5.86 -12.41
C THR A 109 0.52 5.97 -13.07
N PHE A 110 -0.07 7.17 -13.08
CA PHE A 110 -1.35 7.39 -13.76
C PHE A 110 -1.22 7.26 -15.28
N TYR A 111 -0.14 7.80 -15.85
CA TYR A 111 0.20 7.58 -17.25
C TYR A 111 0.28 6.10 -17.58
N ASN A 112 1.06 5.33 -16.82
CA ASN A 112 1.21 3.88 -17.05
C ASN A 112 -0.13 3.14 -16.98
N SER A 113 -1.03 3.56 -16.09
CA SER A 113 -2.35 2.95 -15.97
C SER A 113 -3.25 3.26 -17.17
N VAL A 114 -3.21 4.48 -17.71
CA VAL A 114 -3.95 4.85 -18.92
C VAL A 114 -3.37 4.16 -20.16
N HIS A 115 -2.03 4.12 -20.31
CA HIS A 115 -1.37 3.40 -21.40
C HIS A 115 -1.76 1.92 -21.40
N ARG A 116 -1.65 1.25 -20.24
CA ARG A 116 -2.02 -0.16 -20.10
C ARG A 116 -3.49 -0.42 -20.39
N SER A 117 -4.39 0.49 -19.99
CA SER A 117 -5.82 0.40 -20.32
C SER A 117 -6.06 0.47 -21.83
N LEU A 118 -5.44 1.42 -22.53
CA LEU A 118 -5.61 1.64 -23.97
C LEU A 118 -4.97 0.55 -24.84
N THR A 119 -3.90 -0.08 -24.35
CA THR A 119 -3.17 -1.14 -25.07
C THR A 119 -3.64 -2.55 -24.69
N ASN A 120 -4.67 -2.66 -23.83
CA ASN A 120 -5.17 -3.93 -23.30
C ASN A 120 -4.07 -4.76 -22.63
N ASP A 121 -3.29 -4.09 -21.76
CA ASP A 121 -2.15 -4.64 -21.05
C ASP A 121 -1.13 -5.31 -22.00
N ALA A 122 -0.80 -4.64 -23.10
CA ALA A 122 0.26 -5.06 -24.01
C ALA A 122 1.63 -5.16 -23.30
N GLU A 123 2.65 -5.62 -24.03
CA GLU A 123 3.98 -5.78 -23.48
C GLU A 123 4.53 -4.47 -22.90
N VAL A 124 5.29 -4.61 -21.81
CA VAL A 124 5.86 -3.49 -21.06
C VAL A 124 7.08 -2.96 -21.81
N ASP A 125 7.00 -1.74 -22.32
CA ASP A 125 8.12 -1.03 -22.96
C ASP A 125 8.42 0.28 -22.23
N ASN A 126 9.67 0.46 -21.77
CA ASN A 126 10.11 1.69 -21.10
C ASN A 126 10.25 2.89 -22.05
N ALA A 127 10.28 2.68 -23.37
CA ALA A 127 10.23 3.76 -24.35
C ALA A 127 8.82 4.39 -24.43
N GLU A 128 7.78 3.57 -24.22
CA GLU A 128 6.38 4.00 -24.23
C GLU A 128 5.86 4.36 -22.83
N MET A 129 6.38 3.74 -21.79
CA MET A 129 5.90 3.87 -20.41
C MET A 129 6.98 4.38 -19.44
N PHE A 130 6.58 4.76 -18.23
CA PHE A 130 7.49 5.08 -17.12
C PHE A 130 7.75 3.83 -16.28
N VAL A 131 8.36 2.79 -16.88
CA VAL A 131 8.70 1.54 -16.16
C VAL A 131 9.72 1.86 -15.09
N GLN A 132 10.85 2.45 -15.50
CA GLN A 132 11.73 3.18 -14.60
C GLN A 132 11.23 4.61 -14.42
N THR A 133 11.45 5.16 -13.22
CA THR A 133 11.10 6.55 -12.96
C THR A 133 12.12 7.48 -13.60
N GLU A 134 11.66 8.58 -14.17
CA GLU A 134 12.54 9.67 -14.60
C GLU A 134 12.81 10.65 -13.46
N TYR A 135 12.07 10.54 -12.35
CA TYR A 135 12.16 11.40 -11.18
C TYR A 135 12.34 10.58 -9.89
N PRO A 136 13.53 9.99 -9.64
CA PRO A 136 13.82 9.28 -8.39
C PRO A 136 13.58 10.13 -7.14
N THR A 137 13.73 11.45 -7.28
CA THR A 137 13.23 12.46 -6.35
C THR A 137 12.40 13.46 -7.17
N PRO A 138 11.21 13.88 -6.69
CA PRO A 138 10.43 14.88 -7.40
C PRO A 138 11.20 16.18 -7.59
N PRO A 139 11.03 16.86 -8.74
CA PRO A 139 11.78 18.07 -9.09
C PRO A 139 11.47 19.25 -8.16
N VAL A 140 10.28 19.26 -7.56
CA VAL A 140 9.84 20.32 -6.63
C VAL A 140 9.83 19.80 -5.20
N ALA A 141 10.68 20.39 -4.36
CA ALA A 141 10.74 20.09 -2.93
C ALA A 141 9.59 20.75 -2.15
N PRO A 142 9.28 20.26 -0.93
CA PRO A 142 8.32 20.92 -0.04
C PRO A 142 8.66 22.39 0.21
N ALA A 143 7.68 23.26 -0.03
CA ALA A 143 7.80 24.70 0.26
C ALA A 143 7.92 25.00 1.77
N GLU A 144 7.34 24.13 2.60
CA GLU A 144 7.40 24.20 4.06
C GLU A 144 7.84 22.85 4.64
N SER A 145 8.39 22.86 5.85
CA SER A 145 8.71 21.63 6.56
C SER A 145 7.45 20.80 6.81
N LEU A 146 7.54 19.50 6.53
CA LEU A 146 6.49 18.53 6.86
C LEU A 146 6.32 18.32 8.37
N THR A 147 7.27 18.80 9.17
CA THR A 147 7.32 18.59 10.62
C THR A 147 7.35 19.89 11.41
N ILE A 148 6.99 19.79 12.68
CA ILE A 148 7.20 20.80 13.72
C ILE A 148 8.06 20.16 14.81
N THR A 149 9.12 20.85 15.22
CA THR A 149 9.99 20.40 16.31
C THR A 149 9.63 21.13 17.60
N TYR A 150 9.43 20.37 18.66
CA TYR A 150 9.09 20.82 20.00
C TYR A 150 10.25 20.55 20.95
N HIS A 151 10.58 21.54 21.76
CA HIS A 151 11.64 21.47 22.75
C HIS A 151 11.07 21.69 24.17
N PRO A 152 11.62 21.01 25.20
CA PRO A 152 11.15 21.15 26.57
C PRO A 152 11.74 22.39 27.26
N ASP A 153 11.79 23.54 26.57
CA ASP A 153 12.37 24.79 27.08
C ASP A 153 11.63 25.29 28.33
N ARG A 154 10.31 25.05 28.38
CA ARG A 154 9.42 25.34 29.51
C ARG A 154 9.09 24.08 30.33
N GLY A 155 9.83 23.00 30.13
CA GLY A 155 9.59 21.69 30.72
C GLY A 155 8.81 20.75 29.80
N ILE A 156 8.93 19.44 30.07
CA ILE A 156 8.35 18.36 29.25
C ILE A 156 6.82 18.37 29.22
N VAL A 157 6.18 18.82 30.31
CA VAL A 157 4.72 18.95 30.37
C VAL A 157 4.23 20.05 29.43
N GLU A 158 4.90 21.20 29.42
CA GLU A 158 4.55 22.30 28.52
C GLU A 158 4.81 21.95 27.06
N MET A 159 5.91 21.22 26.77
CA MET A 159 6.17 20.69 25.43
C MET A 159 5.02 19.80 24.92
N MET A 160 4.52 18.88 25.76
CA MET A 160 3.37 18.04 25.40
C MET A 160 2.08 18.84 25.30
N ARG A 161 1.90 19.89 26.12
CA ARG A 161 0.75 20.81 25.99
C ARG A 161 0.82 21.63 24.71
N ASP A 162 2.01 21.98 24.23
CA ASP A 162 2.21 22.66 22.96
C ASP A 162 1.87 21.73 21.80
N ILE A 163 2.34 20.47 21.82
CA ILE A 163 1.92 19.44 20.84
C ILE A 163 0.40 19.28 20.83
N ALA A 164 -0.23 19.18 22.00
CA ALA A 164 -1.69 19.04 22.11
C ALA A 164 -2.46 20.30 21.66
N ARG A 165 -1.87 21.50 21.81
CA ARG A 165 -2.49 22.77 21.40
C ARG A 165 -2.45 22.95 19.89
N ASP A 166 -1.39 22.50 19.25
CA ASP A 166 -1.20 22.63 17.80
C ASP A 166 -2.02 21.61 17.00
N LEU A 167 -2.76 20.72 17.69
CA LEU A 167 -3.64 19.76 17.03
C LEU A 167 -4.78 20.45 16.31
N PRO A 168 -4.92 20.24 14.99
CA PRO A 168 -6.08 20.69 14.23
C PRO A 168 -7.26 19.71 14.49
N ILE A 169 -7.70 19.57 15.74
CA ILE A 169 -8.88 18.78 16.13
C ILE A 169 -9.73 19.63 17.06
N GLU A 170 -11.00 19.82 16.70
CA GLU A 170 -11.99 20.62 17.42
C GLU A 170 -12.84 19.75 18.34
N LEU A 171 -12.19 19.06 19.28
CA LEU A 171 -12.85 18.27 20.31
C LEU A 171 -12.39 18.69 21.71
N GLU A 172 -13.31 18.60 22.67
CA GLU A 172 -12.97 18.70 24.08
C GLU A 172 -12.15 17.48 24.51
N TRP A 173 -11.14 17.70 25.34
CA TRP A 173 -10.38 16.62 25.94
C TRP A 173 -11.17 15.98 27.07
N GLN A 174 -11.11 14.64 27.17
CA GLN A 174 -11.68 13.93 28.31
C GLN A 174 -10.94 14.32 29.59
N ASP A 175 -9.61 14.21 29.57
CA ASP A 175 -8.70 14.71 30.61
C ASP A 175 -7.28 14.86 30.03
N LYS A 176 -6.99 16.06 29.53
CA LYS A 176 -5.72 16.34 28.83
C LYS A 176 -4.50 16.17 29.74
N ASP A 177 -4.57 16.63 30.98
CA ASP A 177 -3.41 16.62 31.89
C ASP A 177 -3.12 15.20 32.37
N ARG A 178 -4.16 14.37 32.60
CA ARG A 178 -3.99 12.94 32.88
C ARG A 178 -3.29 12.24 31.73
N ASP A 179 -3.74 12.46 30.50
CA ASP A 179 -3.21 11.79 29.31
C ASP A 179 -1.75 12.18 29.04
N ILE A 180 -1.43 13.48 29.13
CA ILE A 180 -0.04 13.97 29.08
C ILE A 180 0.80 13.32 30.18
N GLY A 181 0.28 13.25 31.41
CA GLY A 181 0.95 12.58 32.52
C GLY A 181 1.21 11.09 32.24
N SER A 182 0.27 10.38 31.61
CA SER A 182 0.42 8.97 31.23
C SER A 182 1.48 8.78 30.15
N VAL A 183 1.50 9.62 29.11
CA VAL A 183 2.54 9.59 28.07
C VAL A 183 3.92 9.83 28.69
N LEU A 184 4.07 10.85 29.54
CA LEU A 184 5.34 11.19 30.16
C LEU A 184 5.83 10.13 31.17
N ARG A 185 4.93 9.39 31.82
CA ARG A 185 5.30 8.24 32.66
C ARG A 185 5.74 7.04 31.82
N SER A 186 5.07 6.78 30.70
CA SER A 186 5.36 5.64 29.82
C SER A 186 6.65 5.84 29.02
N LEU A 187 7.03 7.10 28.75
CA LEU A 187 8.22 7.42 27.96
C LEU A 187 9.53 6.81 28.51
N PRO A 188 9.91 7.00 29.79
CA PRO A 188 11.11 6.37 30.35
C PRO A 188 10.98 4.85 30.55
N GLU A 189 9.77 4.30 30.57
CA GLU A 189 9.56 2.85 30.61
C GLU A 189 9.86 2.24 29.23
N ALA A 190 9.38 2.87 28.16
CA ALA A 190 9.64 2.46 26.78
C ALA A 190 11.08 2.78 26.32
N ARG A 191 11.64 3.88 26.81
CA ARG A 191 13.00 4.35 26.50
C ARG A 191 13.77 4.72 27.78
N PRO A 192 14.30 3.71 28.50
CA PRO A 192 15.10 3.94 29.70
C PRO A 192 16.29 4.87 29.45
N GLU A 193 16.82 4.96 28.23
CA GLU A 193 17.91 5.86 27.84
C GLU A 193 17.62 7.33 28.21
N ILE A 194 16.35 7.72 28.22
CA ILE A 194 15.90 9.08 28.52
C ILE A 194 15.92 9.32 30.02
N ARG A 195 17.01 9.91 30.51
CA ARG A 195 17.22 10.21 31.94
C ARG A 195 16.93 11.67 32.33
N SER A 196 16.76 12.56 31.36
CA SER A 196 16.55 13.99 31.59
C SER A 196 15.84 14.65 30.41
N SER A 197 15.20 15.81 30.61
CA SER A 197 14.67 16.63 29.52
C SER A 197 15.76 17.33 28.68
N GLN A 198 16.98 17.48 29.22
CA GLN A 198 18.07 18.13 28.49
C GLN A 198 18.51 17.31 27.27
N GLY A 199 18.45 17.94 26.10
CA GLY A 199 18.76 17.30 24.82
C GLY A 199 17.62 16.48 24.22
N LEU A 200 16.42 16.53 24.83
CA LEU A 200 15.20 15.94 24.30
C LEU A 200 14.55 16.90 23.29
N ALA A 201 14.08 16.38 22.16
CA ALA A 201 13.21 17.09 21.24
C ALA A 201 12.20 16.12 20.62
N VAL A 202 11.00 16.61 20.33
CA VAL A 202 9.96 15.81 19.64
C VAL A 202 9.67 16.48 18.31
N GLU A 203 9.87 15.77 17.22
CA GLU A 203 9.57 16.25 15.88
C GLU A 203 8.35 15.53 15.33
N MET A 204 7.22 16.23 15.23
CA MET A 204 5.94 15.67 14.81
C MET A 204 5.63 16.04 13.36
N LEU A 205 5.10 15.10 12.59
CA LEU A 205 4.48 15.40 11.30
C LEU A 205 3.27 16.32 11.50
N ARG A 206 3.12 17.31 10.61
CA ARG A 206 1.93 18.17 10.53
C ARG A 206 0.70 17.38 10.12
N SER A 207 0.89 16.36 9.29
CA SER A 207 -0.18 15.50 8.80
C SER A 207 -0.62 14.50 9.87
N ILE A 208 -1.92 14.44 10.12
CA ILE A 208 -2.55 13.42 10.97
C ILE A 208 -2.93 12.22 10.09
N PHE A 209 -2.64 11.02 10.58
CA PHE A 209 -3.03 9.77 9.93
C PHE A 209 -4.37 9.33 10.52
N TYR A 210 -5.40 9.10 9.71
CA TYR A 210 -6.70 8.61 10.19
C TYR A 210 -6.93 7.18 9.74
N ARG A 211 -7.40 6.32 10.63
CA ARG A 211 -7.82 4.95 10.30
C ARG A 211 -8.87 4.45 11.28
N ASN A 212 -9.98 3.98 10.74
CA ASN A 212 -11.14 3.51 11.51
C ASN A 212 -11.56 4.57 12.54
N LYS A 213 -11.44 4.25 13.83
CA LYS A 213 -11.82 5.12 14.95
C LYS A 213 -10.67 5.95 15.51
N GLY A 214 -9.48 5.86 14.93
CA GLY A 214 -8.26 6.49 15.45
C GLY A 214 -7.70 7.58 14.55
N ALA A 215 -7.17 8.62 15.19
CA ALA A 215 -6.30 9.62 14.60
C ALA A 215 -4.90 9.46 15.21
N TYR A 216 -3.85 9.39 14.40
CA TYR A 216 -2.51 9.02 14.86
C TYR A 216 -1.57 10.17 14.54
N LEU A 217 -0.97 10.73 15.59
CA LEU A 217 0.15 11.64 15.46
C LEU A 217 1.41 10.80 15.32
N VAL A 218 2.24 11.11 14.33
CA VAL A 218 3.45 10.33 14.04
C VAL A 218 4.62 11.29 13.92
N GLY A 219 5.75 10.92 14.51
CA GLY A 219 6.94 11.75 14.54
C GLY A 219 8.17 10.94 14.95
N ARG A 220 9.23 11.67 15.28
CA ARG A 220 10.45 11.13 15.87
C ARG A 220 10.84 11.87 17.14
N LEU A 221 11.31 11.09 18.09
CA LEU A 221 11.86 11.52 19.35
C LEU A 221 13.37 11.57 19.22
N HIS A 222 13.98 12.69 19.58
CA HIS A 222 15.43 12.88 19.58
C HIS A 222 15.92 13.01 21.01
N TYR A 223 16.98 12.30 21.36
CA TYR A 223 17.65 12.45 22.64
C TYR A 223 19.16 12.23 22.50
N ARG A 224 19.95 13.30 22.69
CA ARG A 224 21.43 13.25 22.74
C ARG A 224 22.10 12.49 21.58
N GLY A 225 21.54 12.59 20.38
CA GLY A 225 22.06 11.95 19.17
C GLY A 225 21.36 10.65 18.79
N GLU A 226 20.56 10.08 19.69
CA GLU A 226 19.68 8.95 19.39
C GLU A 226 18.32 9.42 18.86
N THR A 227 17.70 8.61 18.01
CA THR A 227 16.38 8.87 17.43
C THR A 227 15.50 7.63 17.50
N TRP A 228 14.26 7.81 17.95
CA TRP A 228 13.24 6.76 17.97
C TRP A 228 11.95 7.24 17.31
N PRO A 229 11.11 6.34 16.78
CA PRO A 229 9.76 6.71 16.42
C PRO A 229 8.98 7.18 17.65
N ILE A 230 8.03 8.09 17.43
CA ILE A 230 6.98 8.39 18.40
C ILE A 230 5.65 8.45 17.67
N ALA A 231 4.65 7.75 18.19
CA ALA A 231 3.28 7.90 17.75
C ALA A 231 2.31 7.96 18.92
N LEU A 232 1.30 8.82 18.78
CA LEU A 232 0.25 9.05 19.78
C LEU A 232 -1.10 8.75 19.12
N PRO A 233 -1.67 7.56 19.32
CA PRO A 233 -3.03 7.26 18.91
C PRO A 233 -4.01 8.07 19.76
N LEU A 234 -4.85 8.85 19.08
CA LEU A 234 -5.94 9.62 19.63
C LEU A 234 -7.25 8.91 19.33
N LEU A 235 -8.08 8.74 20.36
CA LEU A 235 -9.40 8.13 20.28
C LEU A 235 -10.46 9.09 20.84
N VAL A 236 -11.71 8.77 20.53
CA VAL A 236 -12.88 9.55 20.94
C VAL A 236 -13.75 8.66 21.82
N ASP A 237 -14.09 9.14 23.01
CA ASP A 237 -14.98 8.44 23.94
C ASP A 237 -16.46 8.52 23.51
N GLU A 238 -17.35 7.82 24.22
CA GLU A 238 -18.79 7.80 23.93
C GLU A 238 -19.45 9.19 24.02
N ASN A 239 -18.84 10.13 24.76
CA ASN A 239 -19.31 11.51 24.91
C ASN A 239 -18.66 12.46 23.89
N ARG A 240 -17.96 11.93 22.89
CA ARG A 240 -17.21 12.69 21.87
C ARG A 240 -16.07 13.53 22.44
N ARG A 241 -15.39 13.03 23.46
CA ARG A 241 -14.20 13.67 24.03
C ARG A 241 -12.93 12.95 23.60
N LEU A 242 -11.92 13.73 23.27
CA LEU A 242 -10.61 13.28 22.80
C LEU A 242 -9.77 12.76 23.98
N TYR A 243 -9.05 11.66 23.77
CA TYR A 243 -8.01 11.20 24.69
C TYR A 243 -6.84 10.57 23.94
N ILE A 244 -5.65 10.59 24.55
CA ILE A 244 -4.49 9.81 24.06
C ILE A 244 -4.61 8.41 24.65
N ASP A 245 -4.69 7.41 23.78
CA ASP A 245 -4.87 6.00 24.17
C ASP A 245 -3.57 5.41 24.72
N THR A 246 -2.45 5.67 24.03
CA THR A 246 -1.14 5.13 24.40
C THR A 246 0.00 5.94 23.80
N LEU A 247 1.23 5.60 24.20
CA LEU A 247 2.48 6.02 23.57
C LEU A 247 3.08 4.83 22.84
N ILE A 248 3.33 5.00 21.54
CA ILE A 248 4.17 4.08 20.77
C ILE A 248 5.53 4.74 20.60
N CYS A 249 6.58 4.12 21.12
CA CYS A 249 7.95 4.64 20.99
C CYS A 249 8.92 3.60 20.41
N ASP A 250 8.40 2.47 19.93
CA ASP A 250 9.18 1.37 19.37
C ASP A 250 8.99 1.14 17.87
N GLU A 251 10.08 0.75 17.18
CA GLU A 251 10.06 0.48 15.74
C GLU A 251 9.11 -0.68 15.42
N ASP A 252 9.09 -1.74 16.22
CA ASP A 252 8.29 -2.92 15.94
C ASP A 252 6.80 -2.64 16.15
N GLU A 253 6.46 -1.92 17.22
CA GLU A 253 5.10 -1.44 17.47
C GLU A 253 4.62 -0.49 16.36
N LEU A 254 5.46 0.47 15.96
CA LEU A 254 5.16 1.36 14.84
C LEU A 254 5.00 0.56 13.54
N SER A 255 5.83 -0.45 13.32
CA SER A 255 5.76 -1.32 12.14
C SER A 255 4.45 -2.10 12.08
N VAL A 256 3.91 -2.55 13.22
CA VAL A 256 2.58 -3.17 13.31
C VAL A 256 1.47 -2.16 13.01
N MET A 257 1.62 -0.91 13.43
CA MET A 257 0.69 0.15 13.09
C MET A 257 0.66 0.42 11.58
N PHE A 258 1.80 0.35 10.90
CA PHE A 258 1.94 0.44 9.43
C PHE A 258 1.96 -0.94 8.73
N SER A 259 1.30 -1.94 9.31
CA SER A 259 1.24 -3.30 8.73
C SER A 259 0.42 -3.35 7.44
N PHE A 260 0.87 -4.18 6.48
CA PHE A 260 0.12 -4.55 5.27
C PHE A 260 -1.22 -5.23 5.59
N THR A 261 -1.40 -5.72 6.82
CA THR A 261 -2.63 -6.40 7.23
C THR A 261 -3.75 -5.46 7.68
N ARG A 262 -3.51 -4.15 7.68
CA ARG A 262 -4.47 -3.13 8.14
C ARG A 262 -5.00 -2.32 6.97
N ALA A 263 -6.16 -1.70 7.14
CA ALA A 263 -6.63 -0.67 6.20
C ALA A 263 -5.60 0.45 6.05
N TYR A 264 -5.55 1.07 4.88
CA TYR A 264 -4.63 2.18 4.63
C TYR A 264 -5.06 3.43 5.40
N PHE A 265 -4.09 4.23 5.81
CA PHE A 265 -4.36 5.52 6.42
C PHE A 265 -4.99 6.49 5.42
N MET A 266 -5.86 7.35 5.94
CA MET A 266 -6.21 8.62 5.32
C MET A 266 -5.27 9.68 5.89
N VAL A 267 -4.27 10.08 5.10
CA VAL A 267 -3.31 11.12 5.48
C VAL A 267 -3.23 12.17 4.38
N HIS A 268 -3.49 13.42 4.75
CA HIS A 268 -3.40 14.52 3.80
C HIS A 268 -1.95 14.99 3.68
N THR A 269 -1.42 14.98 2.46
CA THR A 269 -0.14 15.60 2.11
C THR A 269 -0.17 16.03 0.64
N ASN A 270 0.55 17.11 0.33
CA ASN A 270 0.87 17.47 -1.05
C ASN A 270 2.14 16.75 -1.53
N TYR A 271 3.06 16.44 -0.63
CA TYR A 271 4.38 15.88 -0.93
C TYR A 271 4.48 14.42 -0.44
N PRO A 272 3.84 13.44 -1.12
CA PRO A 272 3.82 12.05 -0.68
C PRO A 272 5.21 11.42 -0.70
N HIS A 273 6.08 11.76 -1.66
CA HIS A 273 7.48 11.30 -1.68
C HIS A 273 8.23 11.67 -0.39
N ALA A 274 8.21 12.96 -0.03
CA ALA A 274 8.89 13.46 1.17
C ALA A 274 8.28 12.88 2.47
N LEU A 275 6.96 12.63 2.49
CA LEU A 275 6.32 11.92 3.61
C LEU A 275 6.82 10.48 3.72
N VAL A 276 6.94 9.75 2.60
CA VAL A 276 7.47 8.39 2.58
C VAL A 276 8.95 8.37 3.01
N ASP A 277 9.75 9.34 2.59
CA ASP A 277 11.15 9.46 3.02
C ASP A 277 11.25 9.64 4.53
N PHE A 278 10.42 10.52 5.11
CA PHE A 278 10.35 10.67 6.56
C PHE A 278 9.97 9.35 7.24
N LEU A 279 8.92 8.67 6.77
CA LEU A 279 8.48 7.39 7.33
C LEU A 279 9.55 6.29 7.23
N ARG A 280 10.38 6.28 6.18
CA ARG A 280 11.51 5.35 6.07
C ARG A 280 12.55 5.55 7.17
N THR A 281 12.73 6.78 7.65
CA THR A 281 13.63 7.03 8.80
C THR A 281 13.11 6.41 10.09
N LEU A 282 11.80 6.16 10.18
CA LEU A 282 11.15 5.52 11.33
C LEU A 282 10.96 4.01 11.16
N LEU A 283 10.92 3.54 9.91
CA LEU A 283 10.57 2.17 9.52
C LEU A 283 11.56 1.67 8.46
N PRO A 284 12.87 1.58 8.77
CA PRO A 284 13.92 1.29 7.79
C PRO A 284 13.74 -0.06 7.10
N ASN A 285 13.12 -1.02 7.78
CA ASN A 285 12.88 -2.37 7.29
C ASN A 285 11.65 -2.51 6.37
N LYS A 286 10.84 -1.44 6.20
CA LYS A 286 9.69 -1.46 5.29
C LYS A 286 10.08 -0.97 3.91
N LYS A 287 9.64 -1.70 2.89
CA LYS A 287 9.83 -1.31 1.49
C LYS A 287 9.07 -0.02 1.18
N ARG A 288 9.57 0.80 0.24
CA ARG A 288 8.89 2.03 -0.21
C ARG A 288 7.48 1.75 -0.70
N SER A 289 7.31 0.68 -1.47
CA SER A 289 6.02 0.20 -1.97
C SER A 289 4.98 -0.01 -0.86
N GLU A 290 5.39 -0.60 0.26
CA GLU A 290 4.53 -0.81 1.44
C GLU A 290 4.16 0.51 2.11
N LEU A 291 5.11 1.46 2.21
CA LEU A 291 4.84 2.77 2.80
C LEU A 291 3.88 3.60 1.94
N TYR A 292 4.05 3.62 0.62
CA TYR A 292 3.10 4.25 -0.29
C TYR A 292 1.71 3.62 -0.19
N ALA A 293 1.63 2.29 -0.13
CA ALA A 293 0.35 1.62 0.10
C ALA A 293 -0.27 2.03 1.44
N SER A 294 0.52 2.05 2.52
CA SER A 294 0.05 2.39 3.87
C SER A 294 -0.57 3.78 3.99
N ILE A 295 -0.12 4.76 3.19
CA ILE A 295 -0.68 6.12 3.14
C ILE A 295 -1.85 6.26 2.15
N GLY A 296 -2.31 5.13 1.58
CA GLY A 296 -3.47 5.04 0.70
C GLY A 296 -3.15 5.20 -0.80
N LEU A 297 -1.87 5.29 -1.18
CA LEU A 297 -1.40 5.40 -2.57
C LEU A 297 -1.02 4.02 -3.14
N HIS A 298 -1.87 3.02 -2.92
CA HIS A 298 -1.63 1.62 -3.25
C HIS A 298 -1.33 1.34 -4.74
N LYS A 299 -1.88 2.12 -5.68
CA LYS A 299 -1.54 2.00 -7.11
C LYS A 299 -0.10 2.42 -7.39
N HIS A 300 0.39 3.46 -6.74
CA HIS A 300 1.79 3.81 -6.81
C HIS A 300 2.67 2.81 -6.05
N GLY A 301 2.18 2.31 -4.90
CA GLY A 301 2.83 1.19 -4.20
C GLY A 301 3.06 -0.03 -5.11
N LYS A 302 2.11 -0.35 -5.99
CA LYS A 302 2.24 -1.39 -7.02
C LYS A 302 3.32 -1.07 -8.06
N THR A 303 3.36 0.16 -8.57
CA THR A 303 4.42 0.60 -9.50
C THR A 303 5.81 0.49 -8.88
N VAL A 304 5.97 0.98 -7.64
CA VAL A 304 7.23 0.90 -6.90
C VAL A 304 7.60 -0.55 -6.61
N PHE A 305 6.63 -1.40 -6.21
CA PHE A 305 6.89 -2.82 -5.99
C PHE A 305 7.45 -3.50 -7.24
N TYR A 306 6.90 -3.19 -8.41
CA TYR A 306 7.34 -3.77 -9.68
C TYR A 306 8.76 -3.31 -10.04
N ARG A 307 9.07 -2.02 -9.86
CA ARG A 307 10.42 -1.46 -10.04
C ARG A 307 11.43 -2.14 -9.13
N ASP A 308 11.13 -2.19 -7.84
CA ASP A 308 11.97 -2.82 -6.81
C ASP A 308 12.16 -4.33 -7.10
N LEU A 309 11.15 -5.01 -7.65
CA LEU A 309 11.23 -6.43 -8.02
C LEU A 309 12.17 -6.63 -9.22
N LEU A 310 12.05 -5.81 -10.27
CA LEU A 310 12.95 -5.89 -11.42
C LEU A 310 14.40 -5.61 -11.02
N GLU A 311 14.63 -4.57 -10.21
CA GLU A 311 15.95 -4.24 -9.69
C GLU A 311 16.53 -5.39 -8.84
N HIS A 312 15.70 -6.00 -7.97
CA HIS A 312 16.11 -7.18 -7.21
C HIS A 312 16.53 -8.32 -8.14
N LEU A 313 15.73 -8.61 -9.17
CA LEU A 313 16.04 -9.68 -10.13
C LEU A 313 17.34 -9.38 -10.91
N GLU A 314 17.64 -8.14 -11.25
CA GLU A 314 18.90 -7.79 -11.92
C GLU A 314 20.14 -7.99 -11.03
N HIS A 315 20.00 -7.93 -9.71
CA HIS A 315 21.12 -7.94 -8.75
C HIS A 315 21.16 -9.19 -7.85
N SER A 316 20.41 -10.23 -8.19
CA SER A 316 20.33 -11.49 -7.43
C SER A 316 20.23 -12.70 -8.35
N ASP A 317 20.63 -13.86 -7.83
CA ASP A 317 20.62 -15.13 -8.54
C ASP A 317 19.57 -16.13 -7.98
N ASP A 318 18.70 -15.69 -7.07
CA ASP A 318 17.74 -16.58 -6.42
C ASP A 318 16.56 -16.94 -7.33
N GLU A 319 15.97 -18.12 -7.17
CA GLU A 319 14.91 -18.61 -8.05
C GLU A 319 13.52 -18.43 -7.44
N PHE A 320 12.53 -18.21 -8.31
CA PHE A 320 11.13 -18.48 -8.03
C PHE A 320 10.94 -19.99 -7.81
N VAL A 321 10.41 -20.32 -6.64
CA VAL A 321 10.18 -21.69 -6.19
C VAL A 321 8.74 -21.87 -5.74
N ILE A 322 8.23 -23.11 -5.79
CA ILE A 322 6.94 -23.45 -5.19
C ILE A 322 6.97 -23.01 -3.72
N ALA A 323 5.93 -22.32 -3.27
CA ALA A 323 5.89 -21.81 -1.91
C ALA A 323 5.83 -22.98 -0.91
N PRO A 324 6.54 -22.87 0.23
CA PRO A 324 6.52 -23.91 1.25
C PRO A 324 5.11 -24.06 1.85
N GLY A 325 4.77 -25.28 2.27
CA GLY A 325 3.50 -25.60 2.91
C GLY A 325 2.61 -26.53 2.09
N ILE A 326 1.35 -26.61 2.51
CA ILE A 326 0.37 -27.52 1.89
C ILE A 326 -0.13 -26.90 0.58
N ARG A 327 -0.07 -27.67 -0.52
CA ARG A 327 -0.56 -27.22 -1.83
C ARG A 327 -2.05 -26.89 -1.78
N GLY A 328 -2.39 -25.67 -2.18
CA GLY A 328 -3.77 -25.18 -2.23
C GLY A 328 -4.63 -25.92 -3.25
N MET A 329 -5.94 -25.93 -3.01
CA MET A 329 -6.93 -26.54 -3.90
C MET A 329 -7.37 -25.63 -5.06
N VAL A 330 -7.23 -24.31 -4.88
CA VAL A 330 -7.71 -23.27 -5.80
C VAL A 330 -6.56 -22.45 -6.39
N MET A 331 -5.52 -22.19 -5.59
CA MET A 331 -4.38 -21.36 -6.00
C MET A 331 -3.13 -22.22 -6.25
N ALA A 332 -2.42 -21.96 -7.35
CA ALA A 332 -1.02 -22.32 -7.51
C ALA A 332 -0.18 -21.19 -6.91
N VAL A 333 0.65 -21.52 -5.90
CA VAL A 333 1.39 -20.53 -5.12
C VAL A 333 2.88 -20.78 -5.23
N PHE A 334 3.61 -19.74 -5.61
CA PHE A 334 5.06 -19.74 -5.66
C PHE A 334 5.60 -18.50 -4.96
N SER A 335 6.89 -18.45 -4.70
CA SER A 335 7.50 -17.38 -3.92
C SER A 335 8.89 -17.03 -4.43
N LEU A 336 9.32 -15.82 -4.10
CA LEU A 336 10.71 -15.40 -4.15
C LEU A 336 11.14 -15.12 -2.70
N PRO A 337 11.71 -16.11 -1.98
CA PRO A 337 11.96 -15.99 -0.55
C PRO A 337 12.87 -14.83 -0.17
N SER A 338 13.92 -14.57 -0.95
CA SER A 338 14.84 -13.44 -0.70
C SER A 338 14.12 -12.09 -0.77
N TYR A 339 13.08 -11.99 -1.60
CA TYR A 339 12.26 -10.80 -1.77
C TYR A 339 11.02 -10.78 -0.86
N GLN A 340 10.83 -11.82 -0.03
CA GLN A 340 9.75 -11.93 0.96
C GLN A 340 8.34 -11.79 0.35
N THR A 341 8.13 -12.36 -0.84
CA THR A 341 6.87 -12.23 -1.59
C THR A 341 6.38 -13.57 -2.10
N VAL A 342 5.06 -13.79 -1.99
CA VAL A 342 4.35 -14.90 -2.65
C VAL A 342 3.55 -14.40 -3.84
N PHE A 343 3.41 -15.26 -4.83
CA PHE A 343 2.67 -15.06 -6.07
C PHE A 343 1.61 -16.16 -6.15
N LYS A 344 0.35 -15.77 -6.32
CA LYS A 344 -0.79 -16.67 -6.33
C LYS A 344 -1.52 -16.57 -7.67
N ILE A 345 -1.55 -17.68 -8.40
CA ILE A 345 -2.28 -17.82 -9.66
C ILE A 345 -3.48 -18.72 -9.42
N ILE A 346 -4.65 -18.34 -9.96
CA ILE A 346 -5.85 -19.19 -9.90
C ILE A 346 -5.64 -20.39 -10.83
N LYS A 347 -5.84 -21.62 -10.33
CA LYS A 347 -5.66 -22.84 -11.14
C LYS A 347 -6.72 -22.94 -12.25
N ASP A 348 -6.37 -23.62 -13.32
CA ASP A 348 -7.30 -23.92 -14.43
C ASP A 348 -8.41 -24.89 -14.01
N ARG A 349 -8.09 -25.80 -13.08
CA ARG A 349 -9.02 -26.80 -12.54
C ARG A 349 -8.85 -26.89 -11.03
N PHE A 350 -9.96 -26.74 -10.31
CA PHE A 350 -9.98 -26.87 -8.86
C PHE A 350 -10.14 -28.33 -8.43
N ALA A 351 -9.79 -28.62 -7.18
CA ALA A 351 -10.04 -29.93 -6.59
C ALA A 351 -11.55 -30.27 -6.64
N PRO A 352 -11.95 -31.54 -6.84
CA PRO A 352 -13.36 -31.93 -7.04
C PRO A 352 -14.32 -31.49 -5.93
N GLN A 353 -13.80 -31.31 -4.72
CA GLN A 353 -14.56 -30.86 -3.55
C GLN A 353 -14.81 -29.34 -3.50
N LYS A 354 -14.17 -28.54 -4.38
CA LYS A 354 -14.36 -27.09 -4.48
C LYS A 354 -15.38 -26.78 -5.58
N ASN A 355 -16.55 -26.30 -5.18
CA ASN A 355 -17.61 -25.86 -6.09
C ASN A 355 -17.62 -24.33 -6.18
N ILE A 356 -16.60 -23.77 -6.81
CA ILE A 356 -16.42 -22.33 -7.02
C ILE A 356 -15.80 -22.09 -8.41
N THR A 357 -16.06 -20.94 -9.00
CA THR A 357 -15.50 -20.49 -10.28
C THR A 357 -14.31 -19.55 -10.07
N ALA A 358 -13.48 -19.36 -11.11
CA ALA A 358 -12.37 -18.42 -11.05
C ALA A 358 -12.84 -16.98 -10.83
N GLU A 359 -13.98 -16.61 -11.40
CA GLU A 359 -14.63 -15.30 -11.22
C GLU A 359 -15.06 -15.08 -9.77
N GLU A 360 -15.67 -16.08 -9.13
CA GLU A 360 -16.04 -16.00 -7.70
C GLU A 360 -14.82 -15.89 -6.80
N VAL A 361 -13.70 -16.55 -7.12
CA VAL A 361 -12.43 -16.38 -6.40
C VAL A 361 -11.94 -14.93 -6.51
N LYS A 362 -11.97 -14.33 -7.72
CA LYS A 362 -11.59 -12.93 -7.92
C LYS A 362 -12.48 -11.97 -7.11
N GLU A 363 -13.79 -12.22 -7.06
CA GLU A 363 -14.72 -11.41 -6.26
C GLU A 363 -14.39 -11.49 -4.76
N LYS A 364 -14.02 -12.67 -4.27
CA LYS A 364 -13.57 -12.84 -2.87
C LYS A 364 -12.31 -12.05 -2.55
N TYR A 365 -11.32 -12.03 -3.44
CA TYR A 365 -10.13 -11.18 -3.29
C TYR A 365 -10.49 -9.68 -3.30
N HIS A 366 -11.47 -9.29 -4.11
CA HIS A 366 -11.96 -7.91 -4.18
C HIS A 366 -12.68 -7.48 -2.89
N ILE A 367 -13.46 -8.38 -2.28
CA ILE A 367 -14.07 -8.18 -0.95
C ILE A 367 -12.97 -7.85 0.06
N VAL A 368 -11.92 -8.69 0.16
CA VAL A 368 -10.81 -8.45 1.11
C VAL A 368 -10.11 -7.12 0.86
N LYS A 369 -9.98 -6.70 -0.40
CA LYS A 369 -9.35 -5.41 -0.76
C LYS A 369 -10.16 -4.20 -0.29
N ARG A 370 -11.49 -4.29 -0.29
CA ARG A 370 -12.41 -3.20 0.08
C ARG A 370 -12.76 -3.19 1.57
N HIS A 371 -12.67 -4.34 2.23
CA HIS A 371 -13.08 -4.50 3.62
C HIS A 371 -12.01 -4.03 4.61
N ASP A 372 -12.42 -3.72 5.85
CA ASP A 372 -11.45 -3.50 6.92
C ASP A 372 -10.76 -4.83 7.25
N ARG A 373 -9.47 -4.90 6.94
CA ARG A 373 -8.65 -6.08 7.18
C ARG A 373 -8.36 -6.34 8.66
N VAL A 374 -8.64 -5.37 9.55
CA VAL A 374 -8.49 -5.45 11.02
C VAL A 374 -7.13 -5.99 11.53
N GLY A 375 -6.09 -5.94 10.70
CA GLY A 375 -4.78 -6.49 11.06
C GLY A 375 -4.70 -8.01 10.93
N ARG A 376 -5.67 -8.66 10.28
CA ARG A 376 -5.88 -10.12 10.19
C ARG A 376 -6.03 -10.67 8.78
N MET A 377 -6.14 -9.84 7.76
CA MET A 377 -6.08 -10.26 6.35
C MET A 377 -4.90 -9.58 5.67
N ALA A 378 -4.14 -10.30 4.86
CA ALA A 378 -3.05 -9.72 4.08
C ALA A 378 -3.60 -8.80 2.97
N ASP A 379 -2.89 -7.70 2.71
CA ASP A 379 -3.14 -6.91 1.49
C ASP A 379 -2.62 -7.67 0.27
N THR A 380 -3.39 -7.61 -0.81
CA THR A 380 -3.11 -8.26 -2.09
C THR A 380 -2.85 -7.21 -3.16
N GLN A 381 -1.85 -7.41 -4.01
CA GLN A 381 -1.69 -6.61 -5.23
C GLN A 381 -1.94 -7.49 -6.45
N GLU A 382 -2.93 -7.10 -7.24
CA GLU A 382 -3.31 -7.78 -8.48
C GLU A 382 -2.48 -7.25 -9.65
N PHE A 383 -1.87 -8.16 -10.41
CA PHE A 383 -1.16 -7.89 -11.66
C PHE A 383 -1.80 -8.63 -12.82
N GLN A 384 -1.76 -8.00 -13.99
CA GLN A 384 -2.19 -8.56 -15.26
C GLN A 384 -0.99 -8.55 -16.21
N ASN A 385 -0.82 -9.62 -16.98
CA ASN A 385 0.29 -9.78 -17.92
C ASN A 385 1.66 -9.47 -17.30
N LEU A 386 1.94 -10.00 -16.11
CA LEU A 386 3.23 -9.86 -15.45
C LEU A 386 4.28 -10.69 -16.19
N ILE A 387 5.38 -10.08 -16.63
CA ILE A 387 6.44 -10.75 -17.36
C ILE A 387 7.66 -10.87 -16.43
N LEU A 388 8.17 -12.08 -16.26
CA LEU A 388 9.33 -12.39 -15.42
C LEU A 388 10.36 -13.21 -16.20
N PRO A 389 11.67 -13.10 -15.94
CA PRO A 389 12.70 -13.82 -16.68
C PRO A 389 12.57 -15.33 -16.49
N ARG A 390 12.60 -16.11 -17.58
CA ARG A 390 12.41 -17.58 -17.55
C ARG A 390 13.49 -18.29 -16.73
N GLU A 391 14.72 -17.82 -16.83
CA GLU A 391 15.88 -18.37 -16.12
C GLU A 391 15.75 -18.28 -14.60
N ARG A 392 14.87 -17.41 -14.10
CA ARG A 392 14.61 -17.25 -12.66
C ARG A 392 13.59 -18.22 -12.12
N PHE A 393 13.04 -19.14 -12.91
CA PHE A 393 12.08 -20.13 -12.45
C PHE A 393 12.73 -21.50 -12.33
N SER A 394 12.65 -22.08 -11.13
CA SER A 394 13.04 -23.47 -10.90
C SER A 394 12.27 -24.42 -11.82
N ALA A 395 12.90 -25.53 -12.20
CA ALA A 395 12.30 -26.53 -13.09
C ALA A 395 10.98 -27.09 -12.53
N ASP A 396 10.95 -27.40 -11.23
CA ASP A 396 9.78 -27.90 -10.53
C ASP A 396 8.59 -26.92 -10.58
N LEU A 397 8.88 -25.61 -10.47
CA LEU A 397 7.84 -24.59 -10.56
C LEU A 397 7.26 -24.50 -11.97
N ILE A 398 8.10 -24.60 -13.01
CA ILE A 398 7.64 -24.57 -14.40
C ILE A 398 6.69 -25.75 -14.66
N GLU A 399 7.06 -26.95 -14.26
CA GLU A 399 6.21 -28.14 -14.40
C GLU A 399 4.87 -27.97 -13.66
N GLU A 400 4.90 -27.40 -12.44
CA GLU A 400 3.69 -27.12 -11.67
C GLU A 400 2.77 -26.13 -12.38
N LEU A 401 3.32 -25.04 -12.94
CA LEU A 401 2.57 -24.01 -13.66
C LEU A 401 1.94 -24.56 -14.94
N GLU A 402 2.68 -25.34 -15.73
CA GLU A 402 2.16 -26.02 -16.92
C GLU A 402 1.05 -27.01 -16.57
N ARG A 403 1.15 -27.70 -15.43
CA ARG A 403 0.14 -28.68 -15.03
C ARG A 403 -1.12 -28.05 -14.45
N GLN A 404 -0.99 -26.97 -13.67
CA GLN A 404 -2.09 -26.44 -12.85
C GLN A 404 -2.69 -25.14 -13.40
N ALA A 405 -1.97 -24.37 -14.19
CA ALA A 405 -2.33 -23.01 -14.56
C ALA A 405 -1.89 -22.65 -16.00
N ALA A 406 -1.84 -23.63 -16.92
CA ALA A 406 -1.43 -23.44 -18.31
C ALA A 406 -2.24 -22.34 -19.02
N SER A 407 -3.54 -22.22 -18.72
CA SER A 407 -4.38 -21.17 -19.31
C SER A 407 -4.05 -19.77 -18.75
N SER A 408 -3.30 -19.68 -17.65
CA SER A 408 -2.90 -18.43 -17.02
C SER A 408 -1.44 -18.03 -17.30
N VAL A 409 -0.64 -18.91 -17.89
CA VAL A 409 0.78 -18.64 -18.21
C VAL A 409 1.09 -18.80 -19.70
N GLU A 410 2.09 -18.07 -20.14
CA GLU A 410 2.76 -18.25 -21.42
C GLU A 410 4.26 -18.34 -21.12
N ILE A 411 4.86 -19.50 -21.42
CA ILE A 411 6.23 -19.82 -21.08
C ILE A 411 7.03 -19.90 -22.37
N THR A 412 8.11 -19.13 -22.44
CA THR A 412 9.10 -19.16 -23.52
C THR A 412 10.48 -19.45 -22.95
N ASP A 413 11.49 -19.59 -23.83
CA ASP A 413 12.88 -19.73 -23.39
C ASP A 413 13.43 -18.47 -22.68
N ARG A 414 12.77 -17.31 -22.86
CA ARG A 414 13.25 -16.02 -22.33
C ARG A 414 12.45 -15.52 -21.13
N TYR A 415 11.13 -15.73 -21.14
CA TYR A 415 10.24 -15.18 -20.13
C TYR A 415 9.10 -16.14 -19.77
N VAL A 416 8.54 -15.91 -18.58
CA VAL A 416 7.24 -16.42 -18.14
C VAL A 416 6.31 -15.21 -18.04
N LYS A 417 5.27 -15.20 -18.88
CA LYS A 417 4.19 -14.20 -18.84
C LYS A 417 3.01 -14.79 -18.09
N ILE A 418 2.57 -14.12 -17.04
CA ILE A 418 1.47 -14.53 -16.18
C ILE A 418 0.30 -13.59 -16.42
N ARG A 419 -0.78 -14.11 -17.02
CA ARG A 419 -1.96 -13.33 -17.42
C ARG A 419 -2.64 -12.66 -16.22
N HIS A 420 -2.70 -13.35 -15.09
CA HIS A 420 -3.31 -12.85 -13.85
C HIS A 420 -2.61 -13.45 -12.62
N VAL A 421 -2.21 -12.60 -11.69
CA VAL A 421 -1.52 -13.04 -10.47
C VAL A 421 -1.75 -12.05 -9.33
N TYR A 422 -1.93 -12.58 -8.12
CA TYR A 422 -1.89 -11.80 -6.89
C TYR A 422 -0.52 -11.92 -6.25
N THR A 423 -0.01 -10.81 -5.71
CA THR A 423 1.17 -10.81 -4.85
C THR A 423 0.78 -10.46 -3.43
N GLU A 424 1.42 -11.14 -2.47
CA GLU A 424 1.24 -10.90 -1.04
C GLU A 424 2.58 -11.03 -0.31
N ARG A 425 2.64 -10.52 0.92
CA ARG A 425 3.80 -10.73 1.78
C ARG A 425 3.95 -12.22 2.12
N LEU A 426 5.16 -12.74 1.98
CA LEU A 426 5.49 -14.09 2.45
C LEU A 426 5.40 -14.15 3.98
N MET A 427 4.70 -15.16 4.49
CA MET A 427 4.56 -15.48 5.91
C MET A 427 4.83 -16.97 6.09
N THR A 428 5.24 -17.37 7.28
CA THR A 428 5.37 -18.79 7.62
C THR A 428 3.97 -19.36 7.82
N PRO A 429 3.56 -20.43 7.11
CA PRO A 429 2.29 -21.10 7.36
C PRO A 429 2.20 -21.54 8.84
N LEU A 430 1.07 -21.27 9.49
CA LEU A 430 0.93 -21.47 10.93
C LEU A 430 1.06 -22.95 11.31
N ASN A 431 0.60 -23.87 10.46
CA ASN A 431 0.79 -25.29 10.69
C ASN A 431 2.28 -25.68 10.74
N MET A 432 3.10 -25.10 9.86
CA MET A 432 4.55 -25.37 9.84
C MET A 432 5.24 -24.74 11.04
N PHE A 433 4.83 -23.52 11.43
CA PHE A 433 5.38 -22.87 12.61
C PHE A 433 5.17 -23.72 13.87
N ILE A 434 3.98 -24.31 14.03
CA ILE A 434 3.65 -25.12 15.21
C ILE A 434 4.45 -26.43 15.25
N ASP A 435 4.77 -27.02 14.10
CA ASP A 435 5.56 -28.26 14.03
C ASP A 435 7.00 -28.07 14.54
N ASP A 436 7.56 -26.85 14.37
CA ASP A 436 8.96 -26.53 14.69
C ASP A 436 9.14 -25.75 16.02
N ALA A 437 8.08 -25.13 16.53
CA ALA A 437 8.13 -24.24 17.70
C ALA A 437 8.14 -24.97 19.05
N ASP A 438 8.65 -24.30 20.09
CA ASP A 438 8.55 -24.79 21.46
C ASP A 438 7.14 -24.60 22.06
N GLU A 439 6.89 -25.20 23.21
CA GLU A 439 5.57 -25.22 23.85
C GLU A 439 5.03 -23.81 24.15
N GLU A 440 5.90 -22.87 24.55
CA GLU A 440 5.51 -21.51 24.86
C GLU A 440 5.11 -20.75 23.58
N ALA A 441 5.93 -20.83 22.54
CA ALA A 441 5.65 -20.22 21.24
C ALA A 441 4.40 -20.81 20.58
N VAL A 442 4.16 -22.13 20.70
CA VAL A 442 2.93 -22.78 20.22
C VAL A 442 1.71 -22.22 20.94
N ARG A 443 1.76 -22.08 22.27
CA ARG A 443 0.66 -21.52 23.05
C ARG A 443 0.33 -20.10 22.60
N GLU A 444 1.34 -19.25 22.45
CA GLU A 444 1.16 -17.86 22.00
C GLU A 444 0.58 -17.78 20.57
N ALA A 445 1.07 -18.62 19.66
CA ALA A 445 0.56 -18.66 18.30
C ALA A 445 -0.89 -19.12 18.22
N LEU A 446 -1.30 -20.10 19.05
CA LEU A 446 -2.68 -20.58 19.13
C LEU A 446 -3.62 -19.57 19.78
N ASP A 447 -3.17 -18.88 20.84
CA ASP A 447 -3.90 -17.76 21.45
C ASP A 447 -4.14 -16.65 20.41
N GLU A 448 -3.11 -16.31 19.63
CA GLU A 448 -3.20 -15.28 18.60
C GLU A 448 -4.05 -15.71 17.40
N TYR A 449 -4.05 -16.99 17.04
CA TYR A 449 -4.97 -17.56 16.05
C TYR A 449 -6.43 -17.47 16.50
N GLY A 450 -6.72 -17.79 17.78
CA GLY A 450 -8.05 -17.60 18.35
C GLY A 450 -8.48 -16.13 18.33
N ASN A 451 -7.57 -15.20 18.62
CA ASN A 451 -7.81 -13.77 18.50
C ASN A 451 -8.03 -13.32 17.06
N ALA A 452 -7.33 -13.91 16.09
CA ALA A 452 -7.52 -13.63 14.68
C ALA A 452 -8.95 -13.96 14.23
N ILE A 453 -9.46 -15.14 14.61
CA ILE A 453 -10.84 -15.53 14.30
C ILE A 453 -11.85 -14.58 14.94
N LYS A 454 -11.70 -14.27 16.24
CA LYS A 454 -12.59 -13.34 16.94
C LYS A 454 -12.63 -11.96 16.28
N GLN A 455 -11.47 -11.45 15.87
CA GLN A 455 -11.36 -10.13 15.25
C GLN A 455 -11.92 -10.10 13.82
N LEU A 456 -11.71 -11.15 13.03
CA LEU A 456 -12.36 -11.30 11.72
C LEU A 456 -13.89 -11.34 11.88
N ALA A 457 -14.39 -12.13 12.83
CA ALA A 457 -15.82 -12.20 13.12
C ALA A 457 -16.40 -10.86 13.58
N ALA A 458 -15.70 -10.15 14.47
CA ALA A 458 -16.10 -8.81 14.90
C ALA A 458 -16.11 -7.78 13.75
N ALA A 459 -15.35 -8.04 12.68
CA ALA A 459 -15.35 -7.28 11.45
C ALA A 459 -16.40 -7.77 10.43
N ASN A 460 -17.35 -8.61 10.81
CA ASN A 460 -18.35 -9.22 9.92
C ASN A 460 -17.75 -10.18 8.87
N ILE A 461 -16.59 -10.78 9.13
CA ILE A 461 -15.93 -11.72 8.21
C ILE A 461 -15.89 -13.12 8.81
N PHE A 462 -16.44 -14.09 8.08
CA PHE A 462 -16.27 -15.51 8.34
C PHE A 462 -15.19 -16.09 7.41
N PRO A 463 -14.10 -16.68 7.95
CA PRO A 463 -13.00 -17.21 7.13
C PRO A 463 -13.36 -18.41 6.26
N GLY A 464 -14.45 -19.14 6.56
CA GLY A 464 -14.73 -20.43 5.93
C GLY A 464 -13.86 -21.53 6.54
N ASP A 465 -12.92 -22.08 5.74
CA ASP A 465 -11.98 -23.10 6.17
C ASP A 465 -10.96 -22.53 7.19
N MET A 466 -11.22 -22.75 8.48
CA MET A 466 -10.39 -22.26 9.58
C MET A 466 -9.13 -23.11 9.84
N LEU A 467 -8.77 -24.08 8.98
CA LEU A 467 -7.55 -24.88 9.18
C LEU A 467 -6.27 -24.01 9.28
N LEU A 468 -5.34 -24.41 10.14
CA LEU A 468 -4.09 -23.66 10.41
C LEU A 468 -3.27 -23.36 9.15
N LYS A 469 -3.32 -24.24 8.15
CA LYS A 469 -2.64 -24.06 6.86
C LYS A 469 -3.11 -22.84 6.06
N ASN A 470 -4.27 -22.26 6.39
CA ASN A 470 -4.85 -21.08 5.72
C ASN A 470 -4.47 -19.77 6.44
N PHE A 471 -3.68 -19.88 7.52
CA PHE A 471 -3.18 -18.77 8.31
C PHE A 471 -1.66 -18.76 8.31
N GLY A 472 -1.09 -17.56 8.35
CA GLY A 472 0.35 -17.33 8.42
C GLY A 472 0.70 -16.57 9.68
N ILE A 473 1.90 -16.81 10.18
CA ILE A 473 2.49 -16.04 11.26
C ILE A 473 3.56 -15.09 10.71
N THR A 474 3.47 -13.83 11.13
CA THR A 474 4.46 -12.81 10.77
C THR A 474 5.69 -12.88 11.69
N ARG A 475 6.77 -12.18 11.32
CA ARG A 475 7.96 -12.00 12.18
C ARG A 475 7.65 -11.48 13.60
N HIS A 476 6.52 -10.78 13.76
CA HIS A 476 6.08 -10.15 15.01
C HIS A 476 5.03 -11.02 15.76
N GLY A 477 4.97 -12.32 15.48
CA GLY A 477 4.05 -13.26 16.13
C GLY A 477 2.57 -13.11 15.74
N ARG A 478 2.23 -12.14 14.88
CA ARG A 478 0.84 -11.91 14.45
C ARG A 478 0.35 -13.01 13.53
N VAL A 479 -0.82 -13.59 13.83
CA VAL A 479 -1.54 -14.53 12.96
C VAL A 479 -2.45 -13.80 11.98
N VAL A 480 -2.37 -14.18 10.70
CA VAL A 480 -2.99 -13.51 9.55
C VAL A 480 -3.60 -14.54 8.61
N PHE A 481 -4.85 -14.32 8.20
CA PHE A 481 -5.56 -15.13 7.22
C PHE A 481 -5.19 -14.74 5.79
N TYR A 482 -4.93 -15.75 4.94
CA TYR A 482 -4.47 -15.53 3.55
C TYR A 482 -5.15 -16.42 2.49
N ASP A 483 -6.07 -17.31 2.84
CA ASP A 483 -6.79 -18.12 1.87
C ASP A 483 -8.24 -17.64 1.72
N TYR A 484 -8.52 -16.85 0.70
CA TYR A 484 -9.79 -16.14 0.59
C TYR A 484 -10.87 -16.88 -0.18
N ASP A 485 -10.61 -18.11 -0.65
CA ASP A 485 -11.53 -18.82 -1.54
C ASP A 485 -12.85 -19.28 -0.87
N GLU A 486 -12.92 -19.30 0.46
CA GLU A 486 -14.13 -19.63 1.24
C GLU A 486 -14.67 -18.46 2.09
N ILE A 487 -14.07 -17.27 1.98
CA ILE A 487 -14.48 -16.11 2.77
C ILE A 487 -15.93 -15.70 2.47
N CYS A 488 -16.68 -15.34 3.51
CA CYS A 488 -18.00 -14.73 3.39
C CYS A 488 -18.28 -13.75 4.54
N TYR A 489 -19.36 -12.99 4.42
CA TYR A 489 -19.88 -12.19 5.54
C TYR A 489 -20.64 -13.09 6.53
N LEU A 490 -20.73 -12.64 7.79
CA LEU A 490 -21.47 -13.32 8.86
C LEU A 490 -22.99 -13.12 8.79
#